data_AF-A0A5C8IYH4-F1
#
_entry.id   AF-A0A5C8IYH4-F1
#
_cell.length_a   1.000
_cell.length_b   1.000
_cell.length_c   1.000
_cell.angle_alpha   90.00
_cell.angle_beta   90.00
_cell.angle_gamma   90.00
#
_symmetry.space_group_name_H-M   'P 1'
#
loop_
_entity.id
_entity.type
_entity.pdbx_description
1 polymer ?
#
loop_
_entity_poly.entity_id
_entity_poly.type
_entity_poly.pdbx_seq_one_letter_code
_entity_poly.pdbx_strand_id
1 'polypeptide(L)' 'MSRPWVWIAAAAVVALAACGEKPQDNRSGAKLDQPAFDGTGVAAFTAPGWKPGDVNSWQQELRARGQYGQNDYTRVVKP' A
#
# COMPACT_ATOMS: atom_id res chain seq x y z
N MET A 1 -14.20 44.81 8.10
CA MET A 1 -13.61 44.21 9.32
C MET A 1 -13.96 42.72 9.34
N SER A 2 -13.08 41.86 8.84
CA SER A 2 -13.26 40.41 8.89
C SER A 2 -13.08 39.93 10.33
N ARG A 3 -14.15 39.41 10.95
CA ARG A 3 -14.14 38.94 12.34
C ARG A 3 -13.19 37.72 12.44
N PRO A 4 -12.28 37.67 13.42
CA PRO A 4 -11.24 36.63 13.51
C PRO A 4 -11.82 35.21 13.66
N TRP A 5 -13.05 35.10 14.16
CA TRP A 5 -13.80 33.85 14.27
C TRP A 5 -14.07 33.16 12.93
N VAL A 6 -14.21 33.94 11.85
CA VAL A 6 -14.42 33.38 10.50
C VAL A 6 -13.17 32.63 10.03
N TRP A 7 -11.98 33.16 10.32
CA TRP A 7 -10.72 32.54 9.96
C TRP A 7 -10.43 31.28 10.80
N ILE A 8 -10.77 31.29 12.09
CA ILE A 8 -10.64 30.13 12.96
C ILE A 8 -11.57 29.00 12.49
N ALA A 9 -12.83 29.33 12.18
CA ALA A 9 -13.79 28.35 11.66
C ALA A 9 -13.35 27.76 10.32
N ALA A 10 -12.86 28.61 9.40
CA ALA A 10 -12.36 28.15 8.10
C ALA A 10 -11.15 27.20 8.24
N ALA A 11 -10.19 27.51 9.13
CA ALA A 11 -9.04 26.66 9.37
C ALA A 11 -9.43 25.29 9.98
N ALA A 12 -10.40 25.26 10.89
CA ALA A 12 -10.89 24.03 11.49
C ALA A 12 -11.55 23.10 10.45
N VAL A 13 -12.32 23.65 9.52
CA VAL A 13 -12.94 22.87 8.42
C VAL A 13 -11.88 22.25 7.51
N VAL A 14 -10.83 23.00 7.15
CA VAL A 14 -9.74 22.48 6.31
C VAL A 14 -8.96 21.38 7.02
N ALA A 15 -8.68 21.52 8.32
CA ALA A 15 -7.98 20.51 9.10
C ALA A 15 -8.78 19.20 9.22
N LEU A 16 -10.11 19.26 9.38
CA LEU A 16 -10.97 18.08 9.40
C LEU A 16 -11.06 17.39 8.04
N ALA A 17 -11.06 18.15 6.95
CA ALA A 17 -11.09 17.60 5.59
C ALA A 17 -9.83 16.77 5.27
N ALA A 18 -8.68 17.07 5.87
CA ALA A 18 -7.45 16.29 5.70
C ALA A 18 -7.55 14.86 6.27
N CYS A 19 -8.42 14.62 7.24
CA CYS A 19 -8.68 13.28 7.81
C CYS A 19 -9.76 12.50 7.03
N GLY A 20 -10.45 13.14 6.08
CA GLY A 20 -11.54 12.56 5.29
C GLY A 20 -11.13 12.11 3.88
N GLU A 21 -9.83 12.04 3.63
CA GLU A 21 -9.25 11.50 2.40
C GLU A 21 -9.83 10.12 2.08
N LYS A 22 -10.19 9.89 0.81
CA LYS A 22 -10.56 8.57 0.31
C LYS A 22 -9.37 7.64 0.56
N PRO A 23 -9.57 6.37 0.95
CA PRO A 23 -8.46 5.45 1.05
C PRO A 23 -7.58 5.50 -0.21
N GLN A 24 -6.29 5.82 -0.06
CA GLN A 24 -5.26 5.65 -1.11
C GLN A 24 -4.96 4.16 -1.26
N ASP A 25 -6.01 3.37 -1.43
CA ASP A 25 -5.88 1.98 -1.78
C ASP A 25 -6.01 1.84 -3.30
N ASN A 26 -5.20 0.95 -3.86
CA ASN A 26 -5.29 0.59 -5.27
C ASN A 26 -6.53 -0.28 -5.55
N ARG A 27 -7.54 -0.30 -4.66
CA ARG A 27 -8.70 -1.18 -4.74
C ARG A 27 -9.73 -0.66 -5.73
N SER A 28 -9.78 0.66 -5.91
CA SER A 28 -10.56 1.35 -6.94
C SER A 28 -10.01 1.03 -8.34
N GLY A 29 -10.35 -0.13 -8.90
CA GLY A 29 -9.96 -0.56 -10.26
C GLY A 29 -9.12 -1.83 -10.33
N ALA A 30 -8.82 -2.47 -9.19
CA ALA A 30 -8.16 -3.76 -9.18
C ALA A 30 -9.06 -4.83 -9.82
N LYS A 31 -8.53 -5.56 -10.80
CA LYS A 31 -9.16 -6.79 -11.28
C LYS A 31 -9.05 -7.86 -10.20
N LEU A 32 -10.20 -8.23 -9.63
CA LEU A 32 -10.30 -9.25 -8.56
C LEU A 32 -10.76 -10.61 -9.09
N ASP A 33 -11.00 -10.70 -10.39
CA ASP A 33 -11.43 -11.91 -11.10
C ASP A 33 -10.26 -12.82 -11.49
N GLN A 34 -9.02 -12.38 -11.29
CA GLN A 34 -7.81 -13.15 -11.60
C GLN A 34 -6.94 -13.38 -10.37
N PRO A 35 -6.26 -14.53 -10.28
CA PRO A 35 -5.27 -14.77 -9.25
C PRO A 35 -4.12 -13.74 -9.31
N ALA A 36 -3.69 -13.24 -8.15
CA ALA A 36 -2.61 -12.25 -8.08
C ALA A 36 -1.26 -12.76 -8.62
N PHE A 37 -1.04 -14.08 -8.62
CA PHE A 37 0.18 -14.70 -9.14
C PHE A 37 0.25 -14.72 -10.68
N ASP A 38 -0.85 -14.44 -11.39
CA ASP A 38 -0.85 -14.28 -12.85
C ASP A 38 -0.24 -12.94 -13.28
N GLY A 39 0.06 -12.07 -12.32
CA GLY A 39 0.71 -10.78 -12.56
C GLY A 39 -0.22 -9.78 -13.25
N THR A 40 0.30 -8.58 -13.47
CA THR A 40 -0.46 -7.45 -14.03
C THR A 40 -0.24 -7.27 -15.54
N GLY A 41 0.67 -8.04 -16.14
CA GLY A 41 1.16 -7.82 -17.51
C GLY A 41 2.03 -6.57 -17.68
N VAL A 42 2.31 -5.84 -16.60
CA VAL A 42 3.11 -4.61 -16.62
C VAL A 42 4.48 -4.87 -16.01
N ALA A 43 5.51 -4.83 -16.84
CA ALA A 43 6.89 -5.10 -16.42
C ALA A 43 7.38 -4.17 -15.31
N ALA A 44 6.95 -2.90 -15.30
CA ALA A 44 7.34 -1.92 -14.29
C ALA A 44 6.86 -2.28 -12.87
N PHE A 45 5.82 -3.09 -12.74
CA PHE A 45 5.28 -3.56 -11.45
C PHE A 45 5.63 -5.03 -11.18
N THR A 46 6.55 -5.59 -11.95
CA THR A 46 6.95 -6.99 -11.87
C THR A 46 8.39 -7.10 -11.39
N ALA A 47 8.65 -7.96 -10.41
CA ALA A 47 10.01 -8.20 -9.93
C ALA A 47 10.90 -8.75 -11.06
N PRO A 48 12.13 -8.26 -11.24
CA PRO A 48 13.02 -8.76 -12.29
C PRO A 48 13.23 -10.28 -12.18
N GLY A 49 13.03 -10.98 -13.30
CA GLY A 49 13.23 -12.44 -13.38
C GLY A 49 12.07 -13.29 -12.85
N TRP A 50 11.05 -12.70 -12.21
CA TRP A 50 9.84 -13.43 -11.83
C TRP A 50 8.96 -13.73 -13.06
N LYS A 51 8.25 -14.86 -13.01
CA LYS A 51 7.39 -15.33 -14.10
C LYS A 51 5.92 -15.33 -13.67
N PRO A 52 5.03 -14.69 -14.45
CA PRO A 52 3.58 -14.82 -14.29
C PRO A 52 3.14 -16.30 -14.25
N GLY A 53 2.23 -16.63 -13.33
CA GLY A 53 1.70 -17.98 -13.14
C GLY A 53 2.51 -18.86 -12.17
N ASP A 54 3.71 -18.46 -11.77
CA ASP A 54 4.51 -19.22 -10.79
C ASP A 54 4.04 -18.96 -9.35
N VAL A 55 3.07 -19.76 -8.92
CA VAL A 55 2.47 -19.70 -7.57
C VAL A 55 3.52 -19.87 -6.48
N ASN A 56 4.46 -20.81 -6.65
CA ASN A 56 5.43 -21.15 -5.61
C ASN A 56 6.41 -20.01 -5.41
N SER A 57 6.98 -19.49 -6.51
CA SER A 57 7.89 -18.35 -6.46
C SER A 57 7.19 -17.11 -5.91
N TRP A 58 5.94 -16.86 -6.32
CA TRP A 58 5.15 -15.72 -5.83
C TRP A 58 4.92 -15.78 -4.31
N GLN A 59 4.50 -16.94 -3.79
CA GLN A 59 4.29 -17.13 -2.35
C GLN A 59 5.59 -16.99 -1.55
N GLN A 60 6.72 -17.48 -2.08
CA GLN A 60 8.02 -17.36 -1.44
C GLN A 60 8.48 -15.91 -1.35
N GLU A 61 8.34 -15.13 -2.42
CA GLU A 61 8.63 -13.70 -2.40
C GLU A 61 7.78 -12.98 -1.35
N LEU A 62 6.46 -13.23 -1.30
CA LEU A 62 5.60 -12.60 -0.30
C LEU A 62 6.00 -12.94 1.13
N ARG A 63 6.36 -14.21 1.42
CA ARG A 63 6.90 -14.58 2.73
C ARG A 63 8.19 -13.84 3.04
N ALA A 64 9.12 -13.77 2.10
CA ALA A 64 10.38 -13.06 2.28
C ALA A 64 10.13 -11.56 2.56
N ARG A 65 9.28 -10.91 1.77
CA ARG A 65 8.89 -9.49 1.97
C ARG A 65 8.27 -9.26 3.34
N GLY A 66 7.30 -10.09 3.73
CA GLY A 66 6.65 -9.98 5.04
C GLY A 66 7.63 -10.19 6.19
N GLN A 67 8.63 -11.07 6.02
CA GLN A 67 9.56 -11.43 7.07
C GLN A 67 10.76 -10.48 7.21
N TYR A 68 11.25 -9.92 6.11
CA TYR A 68 12.50 -9.14 6.07
C TYR A 68 12.29 -7.67 5.76
N GLY A 69 11.15 -7.29 5.15
CA GLY A 69 10.89 -5.91 4.73
C GLY A 69 9.90 -5.17 5.62
N GLN A 70 8.86 -5.87 6.10
CA GLN A 70 7.72 -5.25 6.80
C GLN A 70 7.60 -5.68 8.27
N ASN A 71 8.58 -6.41 8.78
CA ASN A 71 8.57 -6.88 10.15
C ASN A 71 9.63 -6.13 10.97
N ASP A 72 9.18 -5.29 11.90
CA ASP A 72 10.04 -4.54 12.82
C ASP A 72 10.71 -5.45 13.87
N TYR A 73 10.24 -6.69 14.02
CA TYR A 73 10.90 -7.69 14.85
C TYR A 73 12.10 -8.27 14.10
N THR A 74 13.28 -7.66 14.31
CA THR A 74 14.55 -8.28 13.93
C THR A 74 14.66 -9.66 14.56
N ARG A 75 14.92 -10.67 13.73
CA ARG A 75 15.20 -12.02 14.22
C ARG A 75 16.37 -11.96 15.19
N VAL A 76 16.13 -12.35 16.45
CA VAL A 76 17.21 -12.57 17.41
C VAL A 76 17.96 -13.81 16.97
N VAL A 77 19.08 -13.62 16.25
CA VAL A 77 20.01 -14.71 15.98
C VAL A 77 20.69 -15.03 17.30
N LYS A 78 20.31 -16.15 17.93
CA LYS A 78 21.06 -16.65 19.07
C LYS A 78 22.42 -17.13 18.55
N PRO A 79 23.55 -16.65 19.12
CA PRO A 79 24.88 -17.10 18.72
C PRO A 79 25.07 -18.61 18.93
#